data_AF-A0A6P2C023-F1
#
_entry.id   AF-A0A6P2C023-F1
#
_cell.length_a   1.000
_cell.length_b   1.000
_cell.length_c   1.000
_cell.angle_alpha   90.00
_cell.angle_beta   90.00
_cell.angle_gamma   90.00
#
_symmetry.space_group_name_H-M   'P 1'
#
loop_
_entity.id
_entity.type
_entity.pdbx_description
1 polymer ?
#
loop_
_entity_poly.entity_id
_entity_poly.type
_entity_poly.pdbx_seq_one_letter_code
_entity_poly.pdbx_strand_id
1 'polypeptide(L)'
;MALLSPKVIAQVNARSTGEVGVMSWEWILRADGQVCYRLAKVDGRRERNAWTPVTRLPAAELDAIRGDQTKAAAALDAIVRQHGHRR
;
A
#
# COMPACT_ATOMS: atom_id res chain seq x y z
N MET A 1 -15.03 17.54 -11.43
CA MET A 1 -14.08 17.02 -10.42
C MET A 1 -14.11 15.51 -10.48
N ALA A 2 -13.00 14.85 -10.84
CA ALA A 2 -12.95 13.40 -10.89
C ALA A 2 -13.06 12.84 -9.46
N LEU A 3 -14.12 12.08 -9.18
CA LEU A 3 -14.23 11.29 -7.96
C LEU A 3 -13.07 10.28 -7.96
N LEU A 4 -12.14 10.44 -7.03
CA LEU A 4 -11.03 9.51 -6.82
C LEU A 4 -11.60 8.09 -6.71
N SER A 5 -11.11 7.18 -7.55
CA SER A 5 -11.65 5.82 -7.59
C SER A 5 -11.24 5.07 -6.31
N PRO A 6 -12.19 4.61 -5.47
CA PRO A 6 -11.85 3.79 -4.31
C PRO A 6 -11.38 2.39 -4.71
N LYS A 7 -11.48 2.03 -6.01
CA LYS A 7 -11.10 0.72 -6.53
C LYS A 7 -9.63 0.44 -6.27
N VAL A 8 -9.36 -0.56 -5.46
CA VAL A 8 -8.03 -1.12 -5.21
C VAL A 8 -7.65 -2.02 -6.39
N ILE A 9 -6.45 -1.81 -6.94
CA ILE A 9 -5.90 -2.61 -8.05
C ILE A 9 -4.72 -3.49 -7.62
N ALA A 10 -4.10 -3.18 -6.47
CA ALA A 10 -3.15 -4.06 -5.80
C ALA A 10 -3.17 -3.84 -4.29
N GLN A 11 -2.88 -4.90 -3.54
CA GLN A 11 -2.74 -4.88 -2.10
C GLN A 11 -1.57 -5.77 -1.68
N VAL A 12 -0.75 -5.29 -0.76
CA VAL A 12 0.33 -6.07 -0.14
C VAL A 12 0.34 -5.85 1.36
N ASN A 13 0.87 -6.82 2.10
CA ASN A 13 1.04 -6.73 3.53
C ASN A 13 2.53 -6.64 3.86
N ALA A 14 2.87 -5.79 4.82
CA ALA A 14 4.23 -5.61 5.29
C ALA A 14 4.27 -5.90 6.79
N ARG A 15 5.37 -6.47 7.29
CA ARG A 15 5.56 -6.72 8.71
C ARG A 15 6.89 -6.15 9.15
N SER A 16 6.90 -5.54 10.32
CA SER A 16 8.09 -5.03 10.96
C SER A 16 8.12 -5.52 12.40
N THR A 17 9.26 -6.04 12.82
CA THR A 17 9.57 -6.37 14.21
C THR A 17 10.40 -5.24 14.80
N GLY A 18 9.95 -4.69 15.93
CA GLY A 18 10.69 -3.69 16.68
C GLY A 18 10.57 -3.92 18.18
N GLU A 19 11.22 -3.06 18.97
CA GLU A 19 11.18 -3.13 20.45
C GLU A 19 9.76 -3.06 21.02
N VAL A 20 8.86 -2.39 20.30
CA VAL A 20 7.46 -2.18 20.69
C VAL A 20 6.55 -3.37 20.33
N GLY A 21 7.05 -4.35 19.55
CA GLY A 21 6.31 -5.55 19.16
C GLY A 21 6.30 -5.84 17.66
N VAL A 22 5.46 -6.79 17.25
CA VAL A 22 5.25 -7.18 15.85
C VAL A 22 4.16 -6.31 15.24
N MET A 23 4.55 -5.42 14.33
CA MET A 23 3.63 -4.55 13.61
C MET A 23 3.33 -5.13 12.22
N SER A 24 2.05 -5.14 11.84
CA SER A 24 1.61 -5.50 10.49
C SER A 24 0.92 -4.31 9.82
N TRP A 25 1.39 -3.97 8.64
CA TRP A 25 0.87 -2.90 7.79
C TRP A 25 0.15 -3.48 6.59
N GLU A 26 -0.95 -2.87 6.22
CA GLU A 26 -1.62 -3.11 4.95
C GLU A 26 -1.32 -1.95 4.02
N TRP A 27 -1.02 -2.26 2.77
CA TRP A 27 -0.72 -1.30 1.71
C TRP A 27 -1.64 -1.54 0.52
N ILE A 28 -2.16 -0.47 -0.08
CA ILE A 28 -3.01 -0.54 -1.27
C ILE A 28 -2.53 0.45 -2.33
N LEU A 29 -2.69 0.04 -3.59
CA LEU A 29 -2.65 0.91 -4.75
C LEU A 29 -4.05 0.98 -5.34
N ARG A 30 -4.55 2.20 -5.53
CA ARG A 30 -5.86 2.47 -6.13
C ARG A 30 -5.76 2.72 -7.63
N ALA A 31 -6.89 2.58 -8.33
CA ALA A 31 -6.99 2.76 -9.77
C ALA A 31 -6.72 4.19 -10.27
N ASP A 32 -6.68 5.17 -9.36
CA ASP A 32 -6.28 6.56 -9.61
C ASP A 32 -4.78 6.80 -9.36
N GLY A 33 -4.01 5.76 -9.06
CA GLY A 33 -2.59 5.81 -8.76
C GLY A 33 -2.27 6.14 -7.31
N GLN A 34 -3.26 6.40 -6.44
CA GLN A 34 -3.02 6.71 -5.04
C GLN A 34 -2.51 5.46 -4.30
N VAL A 35 -1.37 5.61 -3.62
CA VAL A 35 -0.81 4.62 -2.70
C VAL A 35 -1.13 5.04 -1.27
N CYS A 36 -1.66 4.09 -0.49
CA CYS A 36 -1.96 4.29 0.92
C CYS A 36 -1.47 3.11 1.77
N TYR A 37 -1.19 3.37 3.04
CA TYR A 37 -0.99 2.31 4.04
C TYR A 37 -1.86 2.51 5.27
N ARG A 38 -1.98 1.48 6.10
CA ARG A 38 -2.44 1.60 7.49
C ARG A 38 -1.77 0.56 8.37
N LEU A 39 -1.59 0.89 9.65
CA LEU A 39 -1.24 -0.10 10.66
C LEU A 39 -2.47 -0.96 10.92
N ALA A 40 -2.40 -2.23 10.55
CA ALA A 40 -3.51 -3.17 10.62
C ALA A 40 -3.46 -4.05 11.87
N LYS A 41 -2.26 -4.36 12.38
CA LYS A 41 -2.10 -5.12 13.62
C LYS A 41 -0.87 -4.70 14.43
N VAL A 42 -0.99 -4.82 15.76
CA VAL A 42 0.12 -4.78 16.72
C VAL A 42 0.03 -6.05 17.57
N ASP A 43 1.11 -6.84 17.61
CA ASP A 43 1.18 -8.12 18.34
C ASP A 43 -0.01 -9.05 18.03
N GLY A 44 -0.41 -9.09 16.76
CA GLY A 44 -1.54 -9.89 16.28
C GLY A 44 -2.92 -9.30 16.58
N ARG A 45 -3.03 -8.27 17.42
CA ARG A 45 -4.29 -7.56 17.68
C ARG A 45 -4.61 -6.62 16.54
N ARG A 46 -5.87 -6.60 16.11
CA ARG A 46 -6.32 -5.80 14.97
C ARG A 46 -6.53 -4.35 15.38
N GLU A 47 -5.96 -3.45 14.60
CA GLU A 47 -6.15 -2.01 14.70
C GLU A 47 -7.19 -1.51 13.69
N ARG A 48 -7.89 -0.42 14.01
CA ARG A 48 -8.87 0.25 13.13
C ARG A 48 -8.37 1.59 12.62
N ASN A 49 -7.10 1.65 12.28
CA ASN A 49 -6.48 2.88 11.78
C ASN A 49 -7.02 3.28 10.40
N ALA A 50 -7.09 4.59 10.16
CA ALA A 50 -7.42 5.15 8.86
C ALA A 50 -6.30 4.90 7.83
N TRP A 51 -6.66 4.94 6.54
CA TRP A 51 -5.69 4.89 5.46
C TRP A 51 -4.90 6.21 5.39
N THR A 52 -3.59 6.12 5.46
CA THR A 52 -2.67 7.24 5.29
C THR A 52 -2.18 7.28 3.83
N PRO A 53 -2.40 8.38 3.10
CA PRO A 53 -1.86 8.54 1.75
C PRO A 53 -0.35 8.72 1.81
N VAL A 54 0.36 8.11 0.86
CA VAL A 54 1.83 8.13 0.81
C VAL A 54 2.30 8.94 -0.39
N THR A 55 1.89 8.50 -1.57
CA THR A 55 2.27 9.08 -2.85
C THR A 55 1.21 8.75 -3.88
N ARG A 56 1.31 9.37 -5.06
CA ARG A 56 0.51 9.04 -6.22
C ARG A 56 1.44 8.70 -7.38
N LEU A 57 1.21 7.53 -8.00
CA LEU A 57 1.92 7.15 -9.20
C LEU A 57 1.66 8.15 -10.33
N PRO A 58 2.69 8.55 -11.09
CA PRO A 58 2.51 9.28 -12.34
C PRO A 58 1.60 8.52 -13.31
N ALA A 59 0.86 9.25 -14.15
CA ALA A 59 -0.08 8.65 -15.10
C ALA A 59 0.59 7.61 -16.02
N ALA A 60 1.82 7.87 -16.49
CA ALA A 60 2.57 6.95 -17.35
C ALA A 60 2.91 5.62 -16.64
N GLU A 61 3.29 5.67 -15.37
CA GLU A 61 3.56 4.47 -14.57
C GLU A 61 2.26 3.70 -14.28
N LEU A 62 1.17 4.42 -13.99
CA LEU A 62 -0.14 3.82 -13.77
C LEU A 62 -0.67 3.13 -15.04
N ASP A 63 -0.50 3.74 -16.20
CA ASP A 63 -0.90 3.14 -17.49
C ASP A 63 -0.06 1.89 -17.82
N ALA A 64 1.23 1.89 -17.48
CA ALA A 64 2.13 0.74 -17.71
C ALA A 64 1.75 -0.51 -16.89
N ILE A 65 1.06 -0.34 -15.76
CA ILE A 65 0.60 -1.42 -14.88
C ILE A 65 -0.92 -1.66 -14.95
N ARG A 66 -1.65 -0.84 -15.71
CA ARG A 66 -3.11 -0.88 -15.76
C ARG A 66 -3.59 -2.21 -16.35
N GLY A 67 -4.44 -2.92 -15.61
CA GLY A 67 -4.97 -4.23 -16.01
C GLY A 67 -4.03 -5.41 -15.76
N ASP A 68 -2.80 -5.15 -15.28
CA ASP A 68 -1.83 -6.19 -14.90
C ASP A 68 -1.63 -6.17 -13.38
N GLN A 69 -2.37 -7.05 -12.69
CA GLN A 69 -2.33 -7.12 -11.22
C GLN A 69 -0.94 -7.49 -10.69
N THR A 70 -0.17 -8.29 -11.43
CA THR A 70 1.18 -8.71 -11.03
C THR A 70 2.13 -7.53 -11.07
N LYS A 71 2.11 -6.73 -12.14
CA LYS A 71 2.90 -5.51 -12.23
C LYS A 71 2.47 -4.47 -11.19
N ALA A 72 1.16 -4.32 -10.95
CA ALA A 72 0.66 -3.40 -9.95
C ALA A 72 1.10 -3.81 -8.52
N ALA A 73 1.10 -5.10 -8.20
CA ALA A 73 1.61 -5.61 -6.94
C ALA A 73 3.13 -5.42 -6.82
N ALA A 74 3.90 -5.64 -7.89
CA ALA A 74 5.35 -5.43 -7.90
C ALA A 74 5.73 -3.96 -7.70
N ALA A 75 5.03 -3.03 -8.37
CA ALA A 75 5.21 -1.59 -8.18
C ALA A 75 4.89 -1.17 -6.74
N LEU A 76 3.80 -1.69 -6.17
CA LEU A 76 3.46 -1.45 -4.78
C LEU A 76 4.53 -2.03 -3.82
N ASP A 77 5.05 -3.23 -4.08
CA ASP A 77 6.10 -3.87 -3.28
C ASP A 77 7.38 -3.02 -3.23
N ALA A 78 7.78 -2.44 -4.37
CA ALA A 78 8.94 -1.55 -4.45
C ALA A 78 8.77 -0.32 -3.55
N ILE A 79 7.58 0.30 -3.54
CA ILE A 79 7.27 1.44 -2.67
C ILE A 79 7.28 1.04 -1.19
N VAL A 80 6.71 -0.12 -0.84
CA VAL A 80 6.70 -0.62 0.55
C VAL A 80 8.13 -0.81 1.07
N ARG A 81 9.04 -1.30 0.24
CA ARG A 81 10.46 -1.46 0.60
C ARG A 81 11.15 -0.12 0.83
N GLN A 82 10.91 0.86 -0.03
CA GLN A 82 11.46 2.22 0.14
C GLN A 82 11.00 2.89 1.45
N HIS A 83 9.77 2.60 1.89
CA HIS A 83 9.23 3.12 3.15
C HIS A 83 9.66 2.33 4.40
N GLY A 84 10.47 1.28 4.28
CA GLY A 84 11.06 0.59 5.42
C GLY A 84 10.10 -0.30 6.23
N HIS A 85 8.92 -0.64 5.70
CA HIS A 85 7.99 -1.58 6.34
C HIS A 85 8.20 -3.04 5.93
N ARG A 86 9.20 -3.29 5.08
CA ARG A 86 9.67 -4.62 4.70
C ARG A 86 11.17 -4.68 5.02
N ARG A 87 11.51 -5.26 6.17
CA ARG A 87 12.86 -5.75 6.47
C ARG A 87 12.88 -7.26 6.26
#